data_AF-A0A3N5MWJ4-F1
#
_entry.id   AF-A0A3N5MWJ4-F1
#
_cell.length_a   1.000
_cell.length_b   1.000
_cell.length_c   1.000
_cell.angle_alpha   90.00
_cell.angle_beta   90.00
_cell.angle_gamma   90.00
#
_symmetry.space_group_name_H-M   'P 1'
#
loop_
_entity.id
_entity.type
_entity.pdbx_description
1 polymer ?
#
loop_
_entity_poly.entity_id
_entity_poly.type
_entity_poly.pdbx_seq_one_letter_code
_entity_poly.pdbx_strand_id
1 'polypeptide(L)'
;MTIAGTALDERKTRARLWFETLREDLCQAFERLEMELPVAAPLGDQAAGRRAAAPWTRTDHSGAAGGGGLTSLLKGRVFEKAGIHTSTVFGEFAPEFRRQIPG
;
A
#
# COMPACT_ATOMS: atom_id res chain seq x y z
N MET A 1 5.86 19.91 -30.21
CA MET A 1 5.49 20.24 -28.83
C MET A 1 4.84 18.99 -28.22
N THR A 2 5.53 18.33 -27.30
CA THR A 2 5.32 16.91 -26.93
C THR A 2 4.18 16.77 -25.92
N ILE A 3 2.99 16.37 -26.37
CA ILE A 3 1.78 16.21 -25.53
C ILE A 3 1.73 14.86 -24.78
N ALA A 4 2.62 13.91 -25.11
CA ALA A 4 2.56 12.56 -24.57
C ALA A 4 3.03 12.40 -23.10
N GLY A 5 3.94 13.27 -22.62
CA GLY A 5 4.47 13.19 -21.26
C GLY A 5 3.44 13.53 -20.18
N THR A 6 2.69 14.61 -20.38
CA THR A 6 1.67 15.11 -19.44
C THR A 6 0.51 14.12 -19.26
N ALA A 7 -0.04 13.58 -20.36
CA ALA A 7 -1.16 12.65 -20.28
C ALA A 7 -0.80 11.33 -19.56
N LEU A 8 0.43 10.84 -19.72
CA LEU A 8 0.89 9.65 -19.01
C LEU A 8 1.09 9.94 -17.51
N ASP A 9 1.66 11.08 -17.16
CA ASP A 9 1.89 11.45 -15.77
C ASP A 9 0.59 11.74 -15.01
N GLU A 10 -0.42 12.30 -15.69
CA GLU A 10 -1.79 12.41 -15.18
C GLU A 10 -2.39 11.01 -14.90
N ARG A 11 -2.21 10.06 -15.82
CA ARG A 11 -2.69 8.67 -15.63
C ARG A 11 -2.01 8.01 -14.44
N LYS A 12 -0.69 8.13 -14.32
CA LYS A 12 0.08 7.61 -13.16
C LYS A 12 -0.42 8.24 -11.85
N THR A 13 -0.63 9.55 -11.84
CA THR A 13 -1.12 10.27 -10.66
C THR A 13 -2.51 9.80 -10.25
N ARG A 14 -3.44 9.69 -11.21
CA ARG A 14 -4.79 9.15 -10.93
C ARG A 14 -4.74 7.73 -10.39
N ALA A 15 -3.92 6.85 -10.98
CA ALA A 15 -3.77 5.49 -10.52
C ALA A 15 -3.23 5.44 -9.09
N ARG A 16 -2.16 6.19 -8.79
CA ARG A 16 -1.59 6.30 -7.45
C ARG A 16 -2.65 6.70 -6.42
N LEU A 17 -3.36 7.81 -6.68
CA LEU A 17 -4.38 8.31 -5.75
C LEU A 17 -5.50 7.30 -5.54
N TRP A 18 -5.96 6.65 -6.61
CA TRP A 18 -7.01 5.64 -6.52
C TRP A 18 -6.61 4.45 -5.64
N PHE A 19 -5.39 3.92 -5.79
CA PHE A 19 -4.89 2.83 -4.94
C PHE A 19 -4.68 3.28 -3.49
N GLU A 20 -4.19 4.51 -3.26
CA GLU A 20 -4.02 5.08 -1.93
C GLU A 20 -5.37 5.26 -1.20
N THR A 21 -6.41 5.71 -1.92
CA THR A 21 -7.79 5.79 -1.41
C THR A 21 -8.34 4.41 -1.09
N LEU A 22 -8.23 3.45 -2.01
CA LEU A 22 -8.69 2.08 -1.78
C LEU A 22 -8.02 1.45 -0.54
N ARG A 23 -6.73 1.73 -0.32
CA ARG A 23 -6.04 1.26 0.89
C ARG A 23 -6.66 1.85 2.15
N GLU A 24 -6.93 3.15 2.20
CA GLU A 24 -7.57 3.76 3.38
C GLU A 24 -8.97 3.17 3.62
N ASP A 25 -9.77 2.98 2.56
CA ASP A 25 -11.11 2.39 2.68
C ASP A 25 -11.06 0.97 3.25
N LEU A 26 -10.15 0.13 2.74
CA LEU A 26 -9.96 -1.24 3.23
C LEU A 26 -9.41 -1.27 4.66
N CYS A 27 -8.44 -0.41 4.99
CA CYS A 27 -7.93 -0.29 6.36
C CYS A 27 -9.05 0.10 7.33
N GLN A 28 -9.89 1.07 6.96
CA GLN A 28 -11.02 1.50 7.78
C GLN A 28 -12.04 0.37 7.96
N ALA A 29 -12.33 -0.39 6.90
CA ALA A 29 -13.22 -1.54 6.99
C ALA A 29 -12.69 -2.62 7.93
N PHE A 30 -11.38 -2.90 7.91
CA PHE A 30 -10.76 -3.89 8.79
C PHE A 30 -10.76 -3.43 10.25
N GLU A 31 -10.43 -2.15 10.51
CA GLU A 31 -10.52 -1.58 11.86
C GLU A 31 -11.96 -1.56 12.38
N ARG A 32 -12.95 -1.35 11.50
CA ARG A 32 -14.37 -1.43 11.86
C ARG A 32 -14.76 -2.84 12.31
N LEU A 33 -14.35 -3.87 11.57
CA LEU A 33 -14.60 -5.26 11.96
C LEU A 33 -13.99 -5.60 13.33
N GLU A 34 -12.77 -5.09 13.61
CA GLU A 34 -12.15 -5.21 14.93
C GLU A 34 -13.00 -4.55 16.03
N MET A 35 -13.56 -3.36 15.78
CA MET A 35 -14.40 -2.65 16.76
C MET A 35 -15.76 -3.30 16.98
N GLU A 36 -16.39 -3.81 15.92
CA GLU A 36 -17.76 -4.33 15.95
C GLU A 36 -17.86 -5.77 16.48
N LEU A 37 -16.73 -6.45 16.74
CA LEU A 37 -16.74 -7.79 17.34
C LEU A 37 -17.51 -7.77 18.69
N PRO A 38 -18.60 -8.54 18.82
CA PRO A 38 -19.39 -8.56 20.05
C PRO A 38 -18.58 -9.05 21.24
N VAL A 39 -18.80 -8.48 22.42
CA VAL A 39 -18.10 -8.88 23.66
C VAL A 39 -18.31 -10.36 24.00
N ALA A 40 -19.47 -10.93 23.64
CA ALA A 40 -19.78 -12.34 23.86
C ALA A 40 -19.11 -13.30 22.86
N ALA A 41 -18.52 -12.78 21.77
CA ALA A 41 -17.78 -13.60 20.81
C ALA A 41 -16.40 -14.00 21.39
N PRO A 42 -15.77 -15.08 20.90
CA PRO A 42 -14.39 -15.39 21.26
C PRO A 42 -13.47 -14.18 21.04
N LEU A 43 -12.63 -13.87 22.04
CA LEU A 43 -11.72 -12.70 22.04
C LEU A 43 -12.42 -11.33 22.05
N GLY A 44 -13.75 -11.29 22.19
CA GLY A 44 -14.56 -10.06 22.19
C GLY A 44 -14.32 -9.14 23.40
N ASP A 45 -13.74 -9.66 24.46
CA ASP A 45 -13.31 -8.92 25.65
C ASP A 45 -11.92 -8.28 25.50
N GLN A 46 -11.14 -8.68 24.48
CA GLN A 46 -9.84 -8.09 24.19
C GLN A 46 -9.97 -6.73 23.50
N ALA A 47 -8.91 -5.92 23.54
CA ALA A 47 -8.87 -4.65 22.83
C ALA A 47 -8.93 -4.88 21.30
N ALA A 48 -9.73 -4.06 20.62
CA ALA A 48 -9.79 -4.04 19.16
C ALA A 48 -8.42 -3.67 18.56
N GLY A 49 -8.01 -4.39 17.52
CA GLY A 49 -6.82 -4.07 16.75
C GLY A 49 -6.88 -2.66 16.14
N ARG A 50 -5.70 -2.09 15.89
CA ARG A 50 -5.52 -0.80 15.21
C ARG A 50 -4.44 -0.95 14.14
N ARG A 51 -4.59 -0.21 13.04
CA ARG A 51 -3.59 -0.22 11.98
C ARG A 51 -2.32 0.52 12.43
N ALA A 52 -1.17 -0.07 12.13
CA ALA A 52 0.13 0.58 12.18
C ALA A 52 0.59 0.86 10.75
N ALA A 53 0.73 2.14 10.42
CA ALA A 53 1.19 2.58 9.11
C ALA A 53 2.66 3.01 9.16
N ALA A 54 3.49 2.51 8.25
CA ALA A 54 4.91 2.82 8.16
C ALA A 54 5.26 3.24 6.73
N PRO A 55 5.52 4.55 6.49
CA PRO A 55 6.00 5.01 5.20
C PRO A 55 7.43 4.52 4.97
N TRP A 56 7.77 4.26 3.71
CA TRP A 56 9.12 3.88 3.32
C TRP A 56 9.47 4.44 1.94
N THR A 57 10.76 4.58 1.70
CA THR A 57 11.34 5.02 0.43
C THR A 57 12.41 4.04 -0.01
N ARG A 58 12.70 4.01 -1.31
CA ARG A 58 13.83 3.24 -1.87
C ARG A 58 14.63 4.07 -2.85
N THR A 59 15.88 3.68 -3.04
CA THR A 59 16.70 4.07 -4.18
C THR A 59 16.67 3.00 -5.25
N ASP A 60 16.85 3.37 -6.52
CA ASP A 60 17.06 2.41 -7.60
C ASP A 60 18.53 1.94 -7.66
N HIS A 61 18.86 1.10 -8.64
CA HIS A 61 20.19 0.51 -8.79
C HIS A 61 21.30 1.54 -9.10
N SER A 62 20.94 2.74 -9.55
CA SER A 62 21.87 3.85 -9.81
C SER A 62 22.12 4.72 -8.57
N GLY A 63 21.36 4.49 -7.49
CA GLY A 63 21.33 5.36 -6.30
C GLY A 63 20.36 6.53 -6.42
N ALA A 64 19.64 6.67 -7.54
CA ALA A 64 18.60 7.68 -7.72
C ALA A 64 17.32 7.31 -6.94
N ALA A 65 16.39 8.26 -6.81
CA ALA A 65 15.11 8.01 -6.15
C ALA A 65 14.31 6.93 -6.89
N GLY A 66 13.92 5.87 -6.18
CA GLY A 66 13.22 4.71 -6.74
C GLY A 66 11.74 4.64 -6.38
N GLY A 67 11.20 5.71 -5.80
CA GLY A 67 9.85 5.77 -5.24
C GLY A 67 9.77 5.25 -3.80
N GLY A 68 8.62 4.68 -3.45
CA GLY A 68 8.34 4.26 -2.08
C GLY A 68 6.90 3.78 -1.90
N GLY A 69 6.45 3.76 -0.66
CA GLY A 69 5.11 3.31 -0.35
C GLY A 69 4.73 3.48 1.11
N LEU A 70 3.57 2.92 1.44
CA LEU A 70 3.04 2.90 2.79
C LEU A 70 2.61 1.47 3.13
N THR A 71 3.27 0.92 4.14
CA THR A 71 2.95 -0.40 4.69
C THR A 71 1.92 -0.20 5.80
N SER A 72 0.70 -0.73 5.66
CA SER A 72 -0.29 -0.77 6.76
C SER A 72 -0.45 -2.20 7.27
N LEU A 73 -0.21 -2.42 8.56
CA LEU A 73 -0.37 -3.71 9.24
C LEU A 73 -1.41 -3.58 10.35
N LEU A 74 -2.27 -4.58 10.49
CA LEU A 74 -3.20 -4.70 11.60
C LEU A 74 -3.03 -6.08 12.23
N LYS A 75 -2.95 -6.10 13.55
CA LYS A 75 -3.05 -7.32 14.36
C LYS A 75 -4.08 -7.04 15.44
N GLY A 76 -4.98 -7.96 15.66
CA GLY A 76 -6.09 -7.75 16.56
C GLY A 76 -6.82 -9.04 16.90
N ARG A 77 -8.02 -8.86 17.44
CA ARG A 77 -8.87 -9.92 17.97
C ARG A 77 -9.73 -10.58 16.88
N VAL A 78 -9.91 -9.93 15.73
CA VAL A 78 -10.58 -10.50 14.55
C VAL A 78 -9.55 -11.03 13.56
N PHE A 79 -8.51 -10.25 13.28
CA PHE A 79 -7.44 -10.64 12.37
C PHE A 79 -6.15 -10.90 13.16
N GLU A 80 -5.67 -12.15 13.15
CA GLU A 80 -4.33 -12.46 13.67
C GLU A 80 -3.27 -11.56 13.02
N LYS A 81 -3.38 -11.37 11.70
CA LYS A 81 -2.59 -10.40 10.95
C LYS A 81 -3.26 -10.07 9.61
N ALA A 82 -3.39 -8.78 9.32
CA ALA A 82 -3.78 -8.26 8.03
C ALA A 82 -2.77 -7.21 7.54
N GLY A 83 -2.48 -7.19 6.24
CA GLY A 83 -1.56 -6.24 5.62
C GLY A 83 -2.16 -5.65 4.36
N ILE A 84 -2.23 -4.32 4.28
CA ILE A 84 -2.70 -3.60 3.11
C ILE A 84 -1.63 -2.57 2.76
N HIS A 85 -1.01 -2.72 1.60
CA HIS A 85 0.20 -1.97 1.22
C HIS A 85 -0.01 -1.30 -0.11
N THR A 86 0.48 -0.06 -0.24
CA THR A 86 0.51 0.65 -1.51
C THR A 86 1.92 1.11 -1.81
N SER A 87 2.35 0.89 -3.05
CA SER A 87 3.70 1.24 -3.50
C SER A 87 3.61 2.00 -4.82
N THR A 88 4.26 3.15 -4.89
CA THR A 88 4.51 3.87 -6.15
C THR A 88 6.00 3.84 -6.40
N VAL A 89 6.42 3.04 -7.37
CA VAL A 89 7.82 2.80 -7.68
C VAL A 89 8.16 3.25 -9.10
N PHE A 90 9.35 3.81 -9.25
CA PHE A 90 9.87 4.31 -10.53
C PHE A 90 11.41 4.22 -10.52
N GLY A 91 12.04 4.63 -11.61
CA GLY A 91 13.48 4.55 -11.80
C GLY A 91 13.84 3.71 -13.01
N GLU A 92 15.11 3.36 -13.12
CA GLU A 92 15.62 2.56 -14.22
C GLU A 92 15.72 1.08 -13.85
N PHE A 93 15.32 0.19 -14.76
CA PHE A 93 15.52 -1.24 -14.56
C PHE A 93 17.00 -1.60 -14.66
N ALA A 94 17.48 -2.41 -13.71
CA ALA A 94 18.81 -3.00 -13.80
C ALA A 94 18.95 -3.81 -15.11
N PRO A 95 20.11 -3.79 -15.78
CA PRO A 95 20.31 -4.46 -17.07
C PRO A 95 19.90 -5.94 -17.08
N GLU A 96 20.15 -6.64 -15.98
CA GLU A 96 19.84 -8.07 -15.80
C GLU A 96 18.34 -8.30 -15.64
N PHE A 97 17.64 -7.37 -14.98
CA PHE A 97 16.20 -7.44 -14.73
C PHE A 97 15.36 -7.11 -15.96
N ARG A 98 15.86 -6.25 -16.86
CA ARG A 98 15.19 -5.95 -18.14
C ARG A 98 14.90 -7.20 -18.97
N ARG A 99 15.80 -8.20 -18.91
CA ARG A 99 15.66 -9.46 -19.65
C ARG A 99 14.58 -10.39 -19.09
N GLN A 100 14.07 -10.11 -17.89
CA GLN A 100 13.08 -10.95 -17.19
C GLN A 100 11.65 -10.41 -17.27
N ILE A 101 11.46 -9.17 -17.71
CA ILE A 101 10.13 -8.60 -17.89
C ILE A 101 9.61 -9.02 -19.27
N PRO A 102 8.48 -9.74 -19.36
CA PRO A 102 7.84 -10.03 -20.64
C PRO A 102 7.41 -8.71 -21.29
N GLY A 103 8.04 -8.35 -22.41
CA GLY A 103 7.80 -7.11 -23.14
C GLY A 103 8.75 -6.95 -24.31
#